data_AF-A0A536W9E7-F1
#
_entry.id   AF-A0A536W9E7-F1
#
_cell.length_a   1.000
_cell.length_b   1.000
_cell.length_c   1.000
_cell.angle_alpha   90.00
_cell.angle_beta   90.00
_cell.angle_gamma   90.00
#
_symmetry.space_group_name_H-M   'P 1'
#
loop_
_entity.id
_entity.type
_entity.pdbx_description
1 polymer ?
#
loop_
_entity_poly.entity_id
_entity_poly.type
_entity_poly.pdbx_seq_one_letter_code
_entity_poly.pdbx_strand_id
1 'polypeptide(L)'
;MFVSKKEYRLRMDTLVERVRACARAEGFDEILMPGELEAREEEKRARSGIPYSAAEIDPLQNEAARAGVAKLGVSARPLDS
;
A
#
# COMPACT_ATOMS: atom_id res chain seq x y z
N MET A 1 -20.10 -27.31 1.44
CA MET A 1 -18.65 -27.36 1.73
C MET A 1 -17.91 -26.86 0.50
N PHE A 2 -16.88 -26.02 0.67
CA PHE A 2 -16.05 -25.52 -0.43
C PHE A 2 -14.82 -26.43 -0.65
N VAL A 3 -14.02 -26.15 -1.69
CA VAL A 3 -12.75 -26.85 -1.95
C VAL A 3 -11.74 -26.65 -0.81
N SER A 4 -10.69 -27.46 -0.77
CA SER A 4 -9.61 -27.31 0.21
C SER A 4 -8.88 -25.97 0.04
N LYS A 5 -8.29 -25.44 1.12
CA LYS A 5 -7.45 -24.22 1.07
C LYS A 5 -6.33 -24.33 0.03
N LYS A 6 -5.70 -25.50 -0.08
CA LYS A 6 -4.63 -25.76 -1.07
C LYS A 6 -5.16 -25.65 -2.50
N GLU A 7 -6.29 -26.29 -2.77
CA GLU A 7 -6.91 -26.27 -4.09
C GLU A 7 -7.43 -24.87 -4.45
N TYR A 8 -8.01 -24.16 -3.48
CA TYR A 8 -8.41 -22.78 -3.66
C TYR A 8 -7.22 -21.89 -4.08
N ARG A 9 -6.08 -21.99 -3.37
CA ARG A 9 -4.86 -21.23 -3.71
C ARG A 9 -4.37 -21.57 -5.11
N LEU A 10 -4.28 -22.85 -5.47
CA LEU A 10 -3.85 -23.26 -6.81
C LEU A 10 -4.73 -22.67 -7.92
N ARG A 11 -6.06 -22.63 -7.70
CA ARG A 11 -7.00 -22.02 -8.63
C ARG A 11 -6.82 -20.50 -8.72
N MET A 12 -6.52 -19.83 -7.61
CA MET A 12 -6.21 -18.40 -7.60
C MET A 12 -4.89 -18.11 -8.32
N ASP A 13 -3.85 -18.91 -8.10
CA ASP A 13 -2.56 -18.77 -8.80
C ASP A 13 -2.77 -18.88 -10.32
N THR A 14 -3.55 -19.88 -10.77
CA THR A 14 -3.90 -20.05 -12.19
C THR A 14 -4.67 -18.85 -12.75
N LEU A 15 -5.58 -18.25 -11.97
CA LEU A 15 -6.32 -17.06 -12.36
C LEU A 15 -5.38 -15.87 -12.57
N VAL A 16 -4.50 -15.63 -11.60
CA VAL A 16 -3.51 -14.54 -11.65
C VAL A 16 -2.60 -14.70 -12.87
N GLU A 17 -2.07 -15.89 -13.10
CA GLU A 17 -1.23 -16.20 -14.27
C GLU A 17 -1.95 -15.88 -15.59
N ARG A 18 -3.21 -16.29 -15.73
CA ARG A 18 -4.00 -16.04 -16.94
C ARG A 18 -4.28 -14.56 -17.15
N VAL A 19 -4.64 -13.83 -16.10
CA VAL A 19 -4.91 -12.40 -16.17
C VAL A 19 -3.67 -11.64 -16.62
N ARG A 20 -2.49 -12.00 -16.09
CA ARG A 20 -1.22 -11.38 -16.49
C ARG A 20 -0.77 -11.71 -17.91
N ALA A 21 -1.22 -12.84 -18.46
CA ALA A 21 -0.92 -13.25 -19.82
C ALA A 21 -1.80 -12.58 -20.88
N CYS A 22 -2.85 -11.86 -20.48
CA CYS A 22 -3.70 -11.10 -21.41
C CYS A 22 -2.91 -9.99 -22.11
N ALA A 23 -3.36 -9.63 -23.31
CA ALA A 23 -2.82 -8.47 -24.02
C ALA A 23 -3.00 -7.21 -23.17
N ARG A 24 -1.91 -6.45 -23.02
CA ARG A 24 -1.92 -5.17 -22.31
C ARG A 24 -2.65 -4.13 -23.16
N ALA A 25 -3.35 -3.21 -22.51
CA ALA A 25 -3.88 -2.04 -23.18
C ALA A 25 -2.74 -1.14 -23.67
N GLU A 26 -3.00 -0.35 -24.72
CA GLU A 26 -2.05 0.64 -25.21
C GLU A 26 -1.67 1.62 -24.10
N GLY A 27 -0.36 1.85 -23.92
CA GLY A 27 0.16 2.72 -22.86
C GLY A 27 0.29 2.08 -21.48
N PHE A 28 0.05 0.77 -21.33
CA PHE A 28 0.23 0.05 -20.06
C PHE A 28 1.31 -1.03 -20.13
N ASP A 29 2.21 -1.05 -19.15
CA ASP A 29 3.36 -1.97 -19.08
C ASP A 29 3.06 -3.29 -18.36
N GLU A 30 2.04 -3.34 -17.50
CA GLU A 30 1.67 -4.52 -16.74
C GLU A 30 0.19 -4.57 -16.37
N ILE A 31 -0.29 -5.77 -16.05
CA ILE A 31 -1.62 -6.00 -15.47
C ILE A 31 -1.40 -6.40 -14.02
N LEU A 32 -1.91 -5.58 -13.10
CA LEU A 32 -1.84 -5.80 -11.66
C LEU A 32 -3.11 -6.46 -11.14
N MET A 33 -2.97 -7.30 -10.13
CA MET A 33 -4.11 -7.79 -9.36
C MET A 33 -4.49 -6.76 -8.27
N PRO A 34 -5.76 -6.71 -7.84
CA PRO A 34 -6.16 -5.88 -6.72
C PRO A 34 -5.30 -6.15 -5.48
N GLY A 35 -4.77 -5.10 -4.86
CA GLY A 35 -3.91 -5.18 -3.69
C GLY A 35 -2.41 -5.17 -3.98
N GLU A 36 -1.98 -5.44 -5.21
CA GLU A 36 -0.54 -5.49 -5.54
C GLU A 36 0.10 -4.11 -5.57
N LEU A 37 -0.62 -3.11 -6.09
CA LEU A 37 -0.13 -1.74 -6.11
C LEU A 37 0.00 -1.20 -4.68
N GLU A 38 -0.98 -1.51 -3.84
CA GLU A 38 -1.02 -1.15 -2.43
C GLU A 38 0.10 -1.84 -1.65
N ALA A 39 0.36 -3.13 -1.89
CA ALA A 39 1.46 -3.86 -1.25
C ALA A 39 2.83 -3.26 -1.61
N ARG A 40 3.03 -2.86 -2.88
CA ARG A 40 4.26 -2.18 -3.32
C ARG A 40 4.44 -0.83 -2.62
N GLU A 41 3.37 -0.05 -2.51
CA GLU A 41 3.40 1.25 -1.82
C GLU A 41 3.60 1.10 -0.30
N GLU A 42 3.02 0.07 0.33
CA GLU A 42 3.25 -0.28 1.73
C GLU A 42 4.73 -0.58 1.96
N GLU A 43 5.32 -1.46 1.15
CA GLU A 43 6.73 -1.85 1.24
C GLU A 43 7.66 -0.64 1.10
N LYS A 44 7.33 0.26 0.17
CA LYS A 44 8.05 1.52 -0.02
C LYS A 44 7.93 2.43 1.20
N ARG A 45 6.72 2.66 1.72
CA ARG A 45 6.47 3.58 2.85
C ARG A 45 6.97 3.03 4.18
N ALA A 46 7.05 1.72 4.34
CA ALA A 46 7.68 1.08 5.49
C ALA A 46 9.17 1.44 5.59
N ARG A 47 9.85 1.68 4.46
CA ARG A 47 11.26 2.10 4.41
C ARG A 47 11.45 3.61 4.37
N SER A 48 10.66 4.29 3.54
CA SER A 48 10.82 5.73 3.23
C SER A 48 10.03 6.66 4.15
N GLY A 49 9.15 6.10 4.98
CA GLY A 49 8.17 6.87 5.74
C GLY A 49 6.89 7.16 4.95
N ILE A 50 5.86 7.63 5.66
CA ILE A 50 4.56 7.98 5.06
C ILE A 50 4.61 9.46 4.66
N PRO A 51 4.37 9.82 3.38
CA PRO A 51 4.27 11.21 2.97
C PRO A 51 2.97 11.83 3.48
N TYR A 52 3.04 13.08 3.92
CA TYR A 52 1.91 13.87 4.41
C TYR A 52 2.07 15.35 4.05
N SER A 53 0.96 16.05 4.01
CA SER A 53 0.87 17.50 3.90
C SER A 53 0.79 18.16 5.29
N ALA A 54 1.10 19.46 5.33
CA ALA A 54 0.92 20.25 6.55
C ALA A 54 -0.54 20.21 7.05
N ALA A 55 -1.51 20.27 6.12
CA ALA A 55 -2.94 20.26 6.44
C ALA A 55 -3.40 18.95 7.11
N GLU A 56 -2.69 17.84 6.88
CA GLU A 56 -2.97 16.55 7.53
C GLU A 56 -2.31 16.45 8.91
N ILE A 57 -1.11 17.02 9.08
CA ILE A 57 -0.35 16.98 10.33
C ILE A 57 -0.87 17.96 11.37
N ASP A 58 -1.25 19.19 10.98
CA ASP A 58 -1.64 20.23 11.93
C ASP A 58 -2.80 19.81 12.85
N PRO A 59 -3.89 19.17 12.35
CA PRO A 59 -4.96 18.67 13.20
C PRO A 59 -4.48 17.59 14.19
N LEU A 60 -3.56 16.71 13.78
CA LEU A 60 -3.01 15.66 14.63
C LEU A 60 -2.12 16.23 15.75
N GLN A 61 -1.31 17.25 15.43
CA GLN A 61 -0.49 17.93 16.44
C GLN A 61 -1.35 18.73 17.43
N ASN A 62 -2.44 19.32 16.95
CA ASN A 62 -3.41 20.01 17.80
C ASN A 62 -4.16 19.03 18.72
N GLU A 63 -4.52 17.84 18.22
CA GLU A 63 -5.12 16.80 19.04
C GLU A 63 -4.14 16.28 20.09
N ALA A 64 -2.87 16.05 19.73
CA ALA A 64 -1.84 15.66 20.69
C ALA A 64 -1.70 16.69 21.83
N ALA A 65 -1.73 17.98 21.51
CA ALA A 65 -1.71 19.06 22.50
C ALA A 65 -2.96 19.05 23.40
N ARG A 66 -4.16 18.86 22.83
CA ARG A 66 -5.42 18.76 23.61
C ARG A 66 -5.43 17.58 24.56
N ALA A 67 -4.94 16.43 24.10
CA ALA A 67 -4.87 15.19 24.86
C ALA A 67 -3.70 15.17 25.87
N GLY A 68 -2.80 16.14 25.83
CA GLY A 68 -1.63 16.20 26.71
C GLY A 68 -0.58 15.12 26.41
N VAL A 69 -0.52 14.63 25.17
CA VAL A 69 0.44 13.60 24.73
C VAL A 69 1.53 14.21 23.84
N ALA A 70 2.60 13.44 23.63
CA ALA A 70 3.69 13.86 22.77
C ALA A 70 3.21 14.09 21.32
N LYS A 71 3.75 15.13 20.69
CA LYS A 71 3.54 15.43 19.27
C LYS A 71 4.13 14.33 18.39
N LEU A 72 3.54 14.14 17.21
CA LEU A 72 4.07 13.22 16.20
C LEU A 72 5.44 13.69 15.72
N GLY A 73 6.40 12.77 15.64
CA GLY A 73 7.70 13.00 15.02
C GLY A 73 7.54 13.15 13.52
N VAL A 74 7.86 14.34 13.01
CA VAL A 74 7.76 14.68 11.59
C VAL A 74 9.14 14.96 11.01
N SER A 75 9.35 14.58 9.75
CA SER A 75 10.59 14.79 9.00
C SER A 75 10.30 15.66 7.79
N ALA A 76 11.19 16.61 7.51
CA ALA A 76 11.12 17.47 6.32
C ALA A 76 11.58 16.76 5.04
N ARG A 77 12.09 15.52 5.14
CA ARG A 77 12.59 14.70 4.03
C ARG A 77 12.20 13.22 4.23
N PRO A 78 12.12 12.40 3.17
CA PRO A 78 11.92 10.96 3.30
C PRO A 78 13.02 10.32 4.16
N LEU A 79 12.66 9.24 4.86
CA LEU A 79 13.55 8.57 5.82
C LEU A 79 14.70 7.78 5.17
N ASP A 80 14.56 7.45 3.89
CA ASP A 80 15.50 6.68 3.09
C ASP A 80 16.33 7.54 2.11
N SER A 81 16.29 8.87 2.26
CA SER A 81 17.04 9.85 1.44
C SER A 81 18.46 10.10 1.93
#